data_AF-A0A091FDC6-F1
#
_entry.id   AF-A0A091FDC6-F1
#
_cell.length_a   1.000
_cell.length_b   1.000
_cell.length_c   1.000
_cell.angle_alpha   90.00
_cell.angle_beta   90.00
_cell.angle_gamma   90.00
#
_symmetry.space_group_name_H-M   'P 1'
#
loop_
_entity.id
_entity.type
_entity.pdbx_description
1 polymer ?
#
loop_
_entity_poly.entity_id
_entity_poly.type
_entity_poly.pdbx_seq_one_letter_code
_entity_poly.pdbx_strand_id
1 'polypeptide(L)'
;GGAYVVKLFEEYATGPAVLTVVFLEAVAVSWFYGITQFCNDVKEMLGSAPGWYWRVCWVAISPLFLLFVTCSFLSNPPELRLFDYDYPYWTTVVGYCIGTSSIIFIPIYMVYRLVITPGTLKERILKSITPETATEIPFGDIRMNTV
;
A
#
# COMPACT_ATOMS: atom_id res chain seq x y z
N GLY A 1 -25.48 19.53 -12.75
CA GLY A 1 -25.28 18.08 -12.95
C GLY A 1 -23.86 17.66 -12.60
N GLY A 2 -22.87 18.01 -13.43
CA GLY A 2 -21.49 17.53 -13.29
C GLY A 2 -20.79 17.86 -11.96
N ALA A 3 -21.00 19.06 -11.40
CA ALA A 3 -20.37 19.46 -10.13
C ALA A 3 -20.70 18.51 -8.96
N TYR A 4 -21.91 17.95 -8.92
CA TYR A 4 -22.30 16.98 -7.89
C TYR A 4 -21.54 15.66 -8.04
N VAL A 5 -21.40 15.17 -9.28
CA VAL A 5 -20.64 13.96 -9.56
C VAL A 5 -19.17 14.16 -9.22
N VAL A 6 -18.58 15.30 -9.59
CA VAL A 6 -17.18 15.62 -9.27
C VAL A 6 -16.96 15.62 -7.76
N LYS A 7 -17.84 16.24 -6.97
CA LYS A 7 -17.72 16.28 -5.51
C LYS A 7 -17.86 14.90 -4.86
N LEU A 8 -18.78 14.07 -5.37
CA LEU A 8 -18.91 12.69 -4.91
C LEU A 8 -17.62 11.88 -5.15
N PHE A 9 -17.03 12.00 -6.34
CA PHE A 9 -15.78 11.31 -6.68
C PHE A 9 -14.58 11.86 -5.89
N GLU A 10 -14.47 13.17 -5.72
CA GLU A 10 -13.41 13.80 -4.95
C GLU A 10 -13.36 13.24 -3.52
N GLU A 11 -14.52 13.19 -2.85
CA GLU A 11 -14.62 12.77 -1.45
C GLU A 11 -14.50 11.25 -1.27
N TYR A 12 -15.23 10.46 -2.07
CA TYR A 12 -15.33 9.00 -1.86
C TYR A 12 -14.36 8.18 -2.70
N ALA A 13 -13.97 8.62 -3.89
CA ALA A 13 -13.07 7.84 -4.74
C ALA A 13 -11.59 8.03 -4.34
N THR A 14 -11.23 9.20 -3.80
CA THR A 14 -9.83 9.52 -3.48
C THR A 14 -9.48 9.29 -2.02
N GLY A 15 -10.25 9.88 -1.10
CA GLY A 15 -9.92 9.89 0.34
C GLY A 15 -9.74 8.49 0.95
N PRO A 16 -10.81 7.70 1.12
CA PRO A 16 -10.72 6.40 1.78
C PRO A 16 -9.90 5.37 0.98
N ALA A 17 -9.88 5.48 -0.35
CA ALA A 17 -9.10 4.59 -1.21
C ALA A 17 -7.59 4.77 -0.98
N VAL A 18 -7.08 6.00 -1.06
CA VAL A 18 -5.65 6.29 -0.88
C VAL A 18 -5.21 5.97 0.54
N LEU A 19 -6.00 6.33 1.57
CA LEU A 19 -5.68 6.02 2.96
C LEU A 19 -5.51 4.51 3.21
N THR A 20 -6.40 3.71 2.64
CA THR A 20 -6.35 2.24 2.78
C THR A 20 -5.14 1.65 2.03
N VAL A 21 -4.84 2.16 0.83
CA VAL A 21 -3.66 1.71 0.05
C VAL A 21 -2.37 2.02 0.80
N VAL A 22 -2.19 3.26 1.27
CA VAL A 22 -0.99 3.67 2.01
C VAL A 22 -0.87 2.91 3.33
N PHE A 23 -2.00 2.59 3.99
CA PHE A 23 -2.01 1.72 5.17
C PHE A 23 -1.47 0.32 4.85
N LEU A 24 -1.96 -0.31 3.79
CA LEU A 24 -1.49 -1.64 3.37
C LEU A 24 -0.01 -1.61 2.97
N GLU A 25 0.44 -0.57 2.27
CA GLU A 25 1.85 -0.37 1.92
C GLU A 25 2.73 -0.19 3.16
N ALA A 26 2.31 0.62 4.13
CA ALA A 26 3.04 0.83 5.36
C ALA A 26 3.17 -0.47 6.17
N VAL A 27 2.11 -1.28 6.24
CA VAL A 27 2.14 -2.61 6.88
C VAL A 27 3.03 -3.57 6.09
N ALA A 28 2.95 -3.58 4.75
CA ALA A 28 3.80 -4.38 3.90
C ALA A 28 5.29 -4.10 4.13
N VAL A 29 5.69 -2.82 4.11
CA VAL A 29 7.10 -2.43 4.30
C VAL A 29 7.56 -2.68 5.74
N SER A 30 6.76 -2.31 6.73
CA SER A 30 7.19 -2.39 8.13
C SER A 30 7.23 -3.81 8.67
N TRP A 31 6.24 -4.65 8.33
CA TRP A 31 6.08 -5.99 8.92
C TRP A 31 6.46 -7.12 7.96
N PHE A 32 6.11 -7.05 6.68
CA PHE A 32 6.43 -8.14 5.73
C PHE A 32 7.88 -8.03 5.23
N TYR A 33 8.31 -6.86 4.77
CA TYR A 33 9.69 -6.63 4.36
C TYR A 33 10.63 -6.55 5.57
N GLY A 34 10.14 -5.98 6.67
CA GLY A 34 10.85 -5.91 7.93
C GLY A 34 11.66 -4.61 8.07
N ILE A 35 11.43 -3.91 9.18
CA ILE A 35 12.05 -2.62 9.47
C ILE A 35 13.59 -2.66 9.49
N THR A 36 14.18 -3.79 9.85
CA THR A 36 15.64 -3.96 9.90
C THR A 36 16.25 -3.95 8.51
N GLN A 37 15.64 -4.65 7.56
CA GLN A 37 16.09 -4.64 6.17
C GLN A 37 15.91 -3.26 5.57
N PHE A 38 14.74 -2.64 5.77
CA PHE A 38 14.48 -1.28 5.32
C PHE A 38 15.51 -0.28 5.85
N CYS A 39 15.90 -0.37 7.13
CA CYS A 39 16.93 0.51 7.68
C CYS A 39 18.32 0.27 7.10
N ASN A 40 18.63 -0.97 6.71
CA ASN A 40 19.89 -1.29 6.04
C ASN A 40 19.93 -0.71 4.64
N ASP A 41 18.84 -0.83 3.88
CA ASP A 41 18.73 -0.25 2.54
C ASP A 41 18.83 1.29 2.60
N VAL A 42 18.15 1.92 3.56
CA VAL A 42 18.25 3.38 3.77
C VAL A 42 19.68 3.79 4.16
N LYS A 43 20.38 2.97 4.95
CA LYS A 43 21.79 3.20 5.31
C LYS A 43 22.69 3.10 4.08
N GLU A 44 22.44 2.16 3.18
CA GLU A 44 23.18 2.01 1.94
C GLU A 44 22.95 3.22 1.01
N MET A 45 21.72 3.72 0.92
CA MET A 45 21.38 4.87 0.08
C MET A 45 21.92 6.21 0.61
N LEU A 46 21.86 6.44 1.93
CA LEU A 46 22.19 7.73 2.54
C LEU A 46 23.54 7.73 3.29
N GLY A 47 24.22 6.59 3.38
CA GLY A 47 25.47 6.41 4.12
C GLY A 47 25.30 6.37 5.66
N SER A 48 24.11 6.62 6.19
CA SER A 48 23.83 6.64 7.63
C SER A 48 22.51 5.95 7.97
N ALA A 49 22.49 5.20 9.07
CA ALA A 49 21.30 4.46 9.48
C ALA A 49 20.27 5.40 10.13
N PRO A 50 18.98 5.26 9.80
CA PRO A 50 17.93 5.99 10.49
C PRO A 50 17.89 5.58 11.97
N GLY A 51 17.80 6.57 12.85
CA GLY A 51 17.77 6.38 14.31
C GLY A 51 16.54 5.61 14.80
N TRP A 52 16.55 5.21 16.08
CA TRP A 52 15.47 4.42 16.70
C TRP A 52 14.09 5.10 16.62
N TYR A 53 14.02 6.43 16.73
CA TYR A 53 12.78 7.19 16.60
C TYR A 53 12.06 6.93 15.28
N TRP A 54 12.80 6.95 14.15
CA TRP A 54 12.24 6.71 12.83
C TRP A 54 11.71 5.28 12.67
N ARG A 55 12.40 4.30 13.27
CA ARG A 55 11.97 2.90 13.26
C ARG A 55 10.62 2.72 13.95
N VAL A 56 10.46 3.31 15.14
CA VAL A 56 9.19 3.26 15.88
C VAL A 56 8.08 4.00 15.12
N CYS A 57 8.42 5.13 14.51
CA CYS A 57 7.48 5.89 13.69
C CYS A 57 6.92 5.05 12.53
N TRP A 58 7.79 4.35 11.79
CA TRP A 58 7.37 3.53 10.66
C TRP A 58 6.64 2.24 11.06
N VAL A 59 7.02 1.60 12.17
CA VAL A 59 6.42 0.32 12.59
C VAL A 59 5.10 0.48 13.33
N ALA A 60 4.96 1.54 14.14
CA ALA A 60 3.81 1.69 15.02
C ALA A 60 3.01 2.96 14.74
N ILE A 61 3.67 4.12 14.67
CA ILE A 61 2.96 5.41 14.63
C ILE A 61 2.24 5.61 13.29
N SER A 62 2.92 5.37 12.17
CA SER A 62 2.36 5.52 10.82
C SER A 62 1.15 4.61 10.58
N PRO A 63 1.24 3.27 10.77
CA PRO A 63 0.08 2.41 10.57
C PRO A 63 -1.06 2.71 11.55
N LEU A 64 -0.75 3.07 12.81
CA LEU A 64 -1.78 3.45 13.78
C LEU A 64 -2.50 4.75 13.39
N PHE A 65 -1.76 5.75 12.92
CA PHE A 65 -2.33 7.02 12.46
C PHE A 65 -3.23 6.81 11.24
N LEU A 66 -2.78 6.05 10.25
CA LEU A 66 -3.57 5.73 9.05
C LEU A 66 -4.82 4.92 9.38
N LEU A 67 -4.70 3.95 10.30
CA LEU A 67 -5.83 3.16 10.79
C LEU A 67 -6.85 4.05 11.51
N PHE A 68 -6.39 4.96 12.38
CA PHE A 68 -7.25 5.90 13.09
C PHE A 68 -8.05 6.79 12.14
N VAL A 69 -7.40 7.36 11.12
CA VAL A 69 -8.08 8.22 10.13
C VAL A 69 -9.10 7.41 9.33
N THR A 70 -8.74 6.20 8.87
CA THR A 70 -9.64 5.32 8.10
C THR A 70 -10.86 4.91 8.93
N CYS A 71 -10.67 4.50 10.18
CA CYS A 71 -11.77 4.18 11.10
C CYS A 71 -12.67 5.38 11.39
N SER A 72 -12.09 6.58 11.51
CA SER A 72 -12.85 7.81 11.75
C SER A 72 -13.74 8.15 10.56
N PHE A 73 -13.21 8.02 9.34
CA PHE A 73 -13.96 8.23 8.09
C PHE A 73 -15.11 7.22 7.93
N LEU A 74 -14.91 5.97 8.32
CA LEU A 74 -15.96 4.94 8.25
C LEU A 74 -17.05 5.14 9.31
N SER A 75 -16.68 5.62 10.51
CA SER A 75 -17.63 5.82 11.61
C SER A 75 -18.47 7.08 11.42
N ASN A 76 -17.88 8.15 10.89
CA ASN A 76 -18.55 9.40 10.62
C ASN A 76 -18.30 9.79 9.15
N PRO A 77 -19.09 9.26 8.20
CA PRO A 77 -18.98 9.67 6.81
C PRO A 77 -19.24 11.18 6.72
N PRO A 78 -18.43 11.93 5.95
CA PRO A 78 -18.63 13.36 5.80
C PRO A 78 -20.02 13.62 5.20
N GLU A 79 -20.76 14.57 5.79
CA GLU A 79 -22.03 15.02 5.23
C GLU A 79 -21.75 15.66 3.87
N LEU A 80 -22.06 14.93 2.81
CA LEU A 80 -21.99 15.46 1.45
C LEU A 80 -23.12 16.48 1.28
N ARG A 81 -22.76 17.75 1.37
CA ARG A 81 -23.63 18.87 0.99
C ARG A 81 -22.92 19.69 -0.07
N LEU A 82 -23.62 19.95 -1.17
CA LEU A 82 -23.15 20.87 -2.20
C LEU A 82 -24.27 21.86 -2.54
N PHE A 83 -24.01 23.14 -2.33
CA PHE A 83 -25.04 24.20 -2.36
C PHE A 83 -26.16 23.88 -1.35
N ASP A 84 -27.42 23.77 -1.79
CA ASP A 84 -28.59 23.41 -0.98
C ASP A 84 -29.12 21.99 -1.28
N TYR A 85 -28.28 21.11 -1.82
CA TYR A 85 -28.66 19.73 -2.14
C TYR A 85 -28.06 18.75 -1.13
N ASP A 86 -28.94 18.11 -0.36
CA ASP A 86 -28.60 16.97 0.48
C ASP A 86 -28.50 15.70 -0.38
N TYR A 87 -27.35 15.03 -0.29
CA TYR A 87 -27.13 13.79 -1.02
C TYR A 87 -27.96 12.65 -0.41
N PRO A 88 -28.71 11.89 -1.22
CA PRO A 88 -29.50 10.77 -0.73
C PRO A 88 -28.58 9.60 -0.34
N TYR A 89 -29.02 8.76 0.60
CA TYR A 89 -28.24 7.62 1.12
C TYR A 89 -27.61 6.72 0.03
N TRP A 90 -28.29 6.52 -1.10
CA TRP A 90 -27.77 5.73 -2.22
C TRP A 90 -26.41 6.24 -2.75
N THR A 91 -26.14 7.54 -2.72
CA THR A 91 -24.85 8.07 -3.21
C THR A 91 -23.70 7.71 -2.28
N THR A 92 -23.94 7.61 -0.98
CA THR A 92 -22.95 7.13 -0.01
C THR A 92 -22.60 5.67 -0.29
N VAL A 93 -23.60 4.82 -0.57
CA VAL A 93 -23.36 3.41 -0.96
C VAL A 93 -22.53 3.33 -2.23
N VAL A 94 -22.89 4.10 -3.26
CA VAL A 94 -22.13 4.18 -4.53
C VAL A 94 -20.70 4.66 -4.28
N GLY A 95 -20.51 5.68 -3.44
CA GLY A 95 -19.19 6.19 -3.06
C GLY A 95 -18.31 5.11 -2.44
N TYR A 96 -18.84 4.32 -1.50
CA TYR A 96 -18.11 3.19 -0.93
C TYR A 96 -17.82 2.09 -1.96
N CYS A 97 -18.74 1.78 -2.87
CA CYS A 97 -18.49 0.83 -3.95
C CYS A 97 -17.34 1.30 -4.86
N ILE A 98 -17.27 2.59 -5.18
CA ILE A 98 -16.19 3.16 -5.99
C ILE A 98 -14.85 3.04 -5.24
N GLY A 99 -14.78 3.49 -3.98
CA GLY A 99 -13.54 3.42 -3.20
C GLY A 99 -13.04 2.00 -2.98
N THR A 100 -13.93 1.06 -2.67
CA THR A 100 -13.57 -0.36 -2.46
C THR A 100 -13.19 -1.09 -3.75
N SER A 101 -13.72 -0.68 -4.90
CA SER A 101 -13.39 -1.28 -6.19
C SER A 101 -11.91 -1.17 -6.56
N SER A 102 -11.22 -0.10 -6.14
CA SER A 102 -9.78 0.05 -6.36
C SER A 102 -8.96 -0.83 -5.40
N ILE A 103 -9.40 -0.95 -4.15
CA ILE A 103 -8.68 -1.68 -3.10
C ILE A 103 -8.72 -3.20 -3.36
N ILE A 104 -9.83 -3.72 -3.89
CA ILE A 104 -10.03 -5.17 -4.09
C ILE A 104 -9.02 -5.80 -5.06
N PHE A 105 -8.39 -5.01 -5.94
CA PHE A 105 -7.35 -5.51 -6.84
C PHE A 105 -6.11 -6.04 -6.10
N ILE A 106 -5.77 -5.46 -4.94
CA ILE A 106 -4.62 -5.88 -4.12
C ILE A 106 -4.79 -7.32 -3.59
N PRO A 107 -5.88 -7.67 -2.86
CA PRO A 107 -6.09 -9.04 -2.40
C PRO A 107 -6.35 -10.01 -3.56
N ILE A 108 -7.02 -9.59 -4.64
CA ILE A 108 -7.19 -10.43 -5.84
C ILE A 108 -5.81 -10.82 -6.40
N TYR A 109 -4.89 -9.87 -6.52
CA TYR A 109 -3.54 -10.15 -7.00
C TYR A 109 -2.78 -11.08 -6.04
N MET A 110 -2.90 -10.88 -4.74
CA MET A 110 -2.31 -11.75 -3.72
C MET A 110 -2.81 -13.21 -3.86
N VAL A 111 -4.13 -13.40 -4.01
CA VAL A 111 -4.72 -14.74 -4.20
C VAL A 111 -4.29 -15.34 -5.53
N TYR A 112 -4.31 -14.56 -6.61
CA TYR A 112 -3.87 -15.01 -7.94
C TYR A 112 -2.42 -15.55 -7.91
N ARG A 113 -1.51 -14.81 -7.27
CA ARG A 113 -0.10 -15.24 -7.09
C ARG A 113 0.02 -16.51 -6.25
N LEU A 114 -0.80 -16.68 -5.23
CA LEU A 114 -0.82 -17.90 -4.41
C LEU A 114 -1.38 -19.12 -5.15
N VAL A 115 -2.33 -18.94 -6.07
CA VAL A 115 -2.90 -20.06 -6.84
C VAL A 115 -1.94 -20.55 -7.93
N ILE A 116 -1.29 -19.62 -8.66
CA ILE A 116 -0.42 -19.97 -9.79
C ILE A 116 0.94 -20.54 -9.39
N THR A 117 1.42 -20.22 -8.18
CA THR A 117 2.73 -20.69 -7.71
C THR A 117 2.62 -22.14 -7.24
N PRO A 118 3.32 -23.10 -7.85
CA PRO A 118 3.35 -24.48 -7.38
C PRO A 118 4.09 -24.59 -6.05
N GLY A 119 3.66 -25.49 -5.16
CA GLY A 119 4.29 -25.74 -3.86
C GLY A 119 3.31 -25.85 -2.70
N THR A 120 3.83 -25.98 -1.47
CA THR A 120 3.03 -25.98 -0.23
C THR A 120 2.64 -24.56 0.19
N LEU A 121 1.57 -24.37 0.98
CA LEU A 121 1.09 -23.03 1.37
C LEU A 121 2.17 -22.19 2.08
N LYS A 122 2.99 -22.81 2.94
CA LYS A 122 4.10 -22.11 3.63
C LYS A 122 5.18 -21.67 2.66
N GLU A 123 5.54 -22.52 1.71
CA GLU A 123 6.57 -22.25 0.70
C GLU A 123 6.11 -21.17 -0.29
N ARG A 124 4.84 -21.18 -0.68
CA ARG A 124 4.24 -20.13 -1.53
C ARG A 124 4.24 -18.77 -0.87
N ILE A 125 3.85 -18.71 0.41
CA ILE A 125 3.84 -17.46 1.18
C ILE A 125 5.27 -16.94 1.36
N LEU A 126 6.21 -17.80 1.76
CA LEU A 126 7.60 -17.43 1.93
C LEU A 126 8.20 -16.89 0.62
N LYS A 127 8.01 -17.62 -0.49
CA LYS A 127 8.48 -17.20 -1.82
C LYS A 127 7.85 -15.89 -2.30
N SER A 128 6.64 -15.56 -1.85
CA SER A 128 5.96 -14.31 -2.22
C SER A 128 6.42 -13.10 -1.41
N ILE A 129 6.95 -13.33 -0.21
CA ILE A 129 7.45 -12.27 0.69
C ILE A 129 8.96 -12.02 0.47
N THR A 130 9.70 -13.03 -0.01
CA THR A 130 11.11 -12.86 -0.35
C THR A 130 11.26 -11.96 -1.59
N PRO A 131 11.96 -10.80 -1.48
CA PRO A 131 12.24 -9.96 -2.64
C PRO A 131 13.14 -10.71 -3.63
N GLU A 132 12.97 -10.47 -4.93
CA GLU A 132 13.91 -10.99 -5.91
C GLU A 132 15.28 -10.36 -5.68
N THR A 133 16.23 -11.18 -5.23
CA THR A 133 17.64 -10.76 -5.18
C THR A 133 18.08 -10.56 -6.62
N ALA A 134 18.61 -9.38 -6.94
CA ALA A 134 19.25 -9.14 -8.23
C ALA A 134 20.29 -10.24 -8.43
N THR A 135 20.00 -11.16 -9.35
CA THR A 135 20.98 -12.14 -9.78
C THR A 135 22.07 -11.31 -10.43
N GLU A 136 23.28 -11.30 -9.85
CA GLU A 136 24.45 -10.82 -10.57
C GLU A 136 24.45 -11.60 -11.88
N ILE A 137 24.14 -10.91 -12.99
CA ILE A 137 24.38 -11.46 -14.31
C ILE A 137 25.87 -11.78 -14.28
N PRO A 138 26.31 -13.05 -14.41
CA PRO A 138 27.72 -13.32 -14.47
C PRO A 138 28.18 -12.59 -15.72
N PHE A 139 28.82 -11.43 -15.54
CA PHE A 139 29.52 -10.75 -16.61
C PHE A 139 30.64 -11.70 -16.94
N GLY A 140 30.37 -12.56 -17.93
CA GLY A 140 31.32 -13.56 -18.37
C GLY A 140 32.65 -12.88 -18.61
N ASP A 141 33.71 -13.56 -18.19
CA ASP A 141 35.11 -13.23 -18.43
C ASP A 141 35.35 -12.73 -19.86
N ILE A 142 35.13 -11.44 -20.12
CA ILE A 142 35.80 -10.76 -21.21
C ILE A 142 37.14 -10.37 -20.62
N ARG A 143 38.06 -11.35 -20.61
CA ARG A 143 39.49 -11.09 -20.55
C ARG A 143 39.78 -10.06 -21.64
N MET A 144 39.86 -8.79 -21.27
CA MET A 144 40.58 -7.79 -22.07
C MET A 144 42.05 -8.19 -22.00
N ASN A 145 42.41 -9.19 -22.81
CA ASN A 145 43.78 -9.50 -23.09
C ASN A 145 44.29 -8.33 -23.93
N THR A 146 44.99 -7.43 -23.26
CA THR A 146 45.94 -6.50 -23.85
C THR A 146 46.78 -7.23 -24.89
N VAL A 147 46.67 -6.79 -26.14
CA VAL A 147 47.69 -6.93 -27.17
C VAL A 147 48.01 -5.53 -27.66
#